data_AF-A0A841T4C2-F1
#
_entry.id   AF-A0A841T4C2-F1
#
_cell.length_a   1.000
_cell.length_b   1.000
_cell.length_c   1.000
_cell.angle_alpha   90.00
_cell.angle_beta   90.00
_cell.angle_gamma   90.00
#
_symmetry.space_group_name_H-M   'P 1'
#
loop_
_entity.id
_entity.type
_entity.pdbx_description
1 polymer ?
#
loop_
_entity_poly.entity_id
_entity_poly.type
_entity_poly.pdbx_seq_one_letter_code
_entity_poly.pdbx_strand_id
1 'polypeptide(L)'
;MINVFLDDVRRCPEGFVAARSAEECLLLLAECEVNVLSLDFELGIGLPNGLSVVHGMIAAARYPKQVFVHSSSLMGRAQMVRALLEASPAGVIVHDGPMTEDILREAADAAAAAKEAKGR
;
A
#
# COMPACT_ATOMS: atom_id res chain seq x y z
N MET A 1 -4.56 -9.01 -10.04
CA MET A 1 -3.76 -7.90 -9.50
C MET A 1 -4.67 -6.96 -8.73
N ILE A 2 -4.29 -6.55 -7.51
CA ILE A 2 -5.10 -5.70 -6.62
C ILE A 2 -4.36 -4.42 -6.25
N ASN A 3 -5.07 -3.42 -5.75
CA ASN A 3 -4.48 -2.28 -5.06
C ASN A 3 -4.76 -2.41 -3.56
N VAL A 4 -3.78 -2.10 -2.71
CA VAL A 4 -3.87 -2.24 -1.25
C VAL A 4 -3.74 -0.88 -0.59
N PHE A 5 -4.64 -0.58 0.34
CA PHE A 5 -4.63 0.62 1.16
C PHE A 5 -4.42 0.22 2.62
N LEU A 6 -3.20 0.39 3.13
CA LEU A 6 -2.83 0.09 4.50
C LEU A 6 -3.08 1.31 5.38
N ASP A 7 -4.12 1.22 6.21
CA ASP A 7 -4.53 2.28 7.11
C ASP A 7 -5.53 1.72 8.13
N ASP A 8 -5.36 2.01 9.41
CA ASP A 8 -6.24 1.51 10.48
C ASP A 8 -7.48 2.42 10.70
N VAL A 9 -7.42 3.69 10.31
CA VAL A 9 -8.45 4.71 10.61
C VAL A 9 -9.18 5.21 9.37
N ARG A 10 -8.47 5.57 8.30
CA ARG A 10 -9.03 6.24 7.13
C ARG A 10 -9.90 5.29 6.31
N ARG A 11 -10.90 5.87 5.63
CA ARG A 11 -11.74 5.13 4.69
C ARG A 11 -10.88 4.65 3.52
N CYS A 12 -11.03 3.37 3.17
CA CYS A 12 -10.39 2.80 2.00
C CYS A 12 -11.00 3.40 0.72
N PRO A 13 -10.19 3.91 -0.23
CA PRO A 13 -10.70 4.38 -1.52
C PRO A 13 -11.34 3.26 -2.34
N GLU A 14 -12.20 3.63 -3.29
CA GLU A 14 -12.76 2.67 -4.23
C GLU A 14 -11.66 2.05 -5.11
N GLY A 15 -11.79 0.76 -5.41
CA GLY A 15 -10.80 0.01 -6.16
C GLY A 15 -9.55 -0.39 -5.38
N PHE A 16 -9.55 -0.17 -4.07
CA PHE A 16 -8.54 -0.67 -3.14
C PHE A 16 -9.14 -1.73 -2.20
N VAL A 17 -8.28 -2.64 -1.77
CA VAL A 17 -8.52 -3.57 -0.66
C VAL A 17 -7.90 -2.95 0.58
N ALA A 18 -8.70 -2.83 1.65
CA ALA A 18 -8.21 -2.30 2.92
C ALA A 18 -7.38 -3.37 3.65
N ALA A 19 -6.20 -2.98 4.12
CA ALA A 19 -5.46 -3.70 5.15
C ALA A 19 -5.49 -2.84 6.42
N ARG A 20 -6.05 -3.38 7.51
CA ARG A 20 -6.22 -2.64 8.79
C ARG A 20 -5.11 -2.90 9.78
N SER A 21 -4.19 -3.80 9.46
CA SER A 21 -2.98 -4.07 10.23
C SER A 21 -1.80 -4.39 9.33
N ALA A 22 -0.61 -4.36 9.90
CA ALA A 22 0.61 -4.77 9.21
C ALA A 22 0.53 -6.24 8.77
N GLU A 23 -0.03 -7.10 9.61
CA GLU A 23 -0.20 -8.53 9.33
C GLU A 23 -1.12 -8.78 8.14
N GLU A 24 -2.27 -8.09 8.08
CA GLU A 24 -3.19 -8.18 6.95
C GLU A 24 -2.52 -7.70 5.65
N CYS A 25 -1.74 -6.61 5.73
CA CYS A 25 -1.02 -6.10 4.56
C CYS A 25 0.02 -7.08 4.05
N LEU A 26 0.82 -7.66 4.95
CA LEU A 26 1.84 -8.65 4.60
C LEU A 26 1.21 -9.92 4.04
N LEU A 27 0.06 -10.35 4.56
CA LEU A 27 -0.69 -11.47 4.01
C LEU A 27 -1.16 -11.18 2.57
N LEU A 28 -1.72 -9.99 2.31
CA LEU A 28 -2.12 -9.60 0.95
C LEU A 28 -0.92 -9.55 -0.02
N LEU A 29 0.23 -9.06 0.43
CA LEU A 29 1.47 -9.05 -0.37
C LEU A 29 2.01 -10.47 -0.63
N ALA A 30 1.75 -11.42 0.27
CA ALA A 30 2.14 -12.82 0.13
C ALA A 30 1.20 -13.61 -0.79
N GLU A 31 -0.10 -13.31 -0.78
CA GLU A 31 -1.11 -14.11 -1.48
C GLU A 31 -1.56 -13.48 -2.81
N CYS A 32 -1.35 -12.18 -3.00
CA CYS A 32 -1.82 -11.45 -4.17
C CYS A 32 -0.69 -10.73 -4.90
N GLU A 33 -0.87 -10.53 -6.20
CA GLU A 33 -0.06 -9.60 -6.97
C GLU A 33 -0.59 -8.17 -6.73
N VAL A 34 0.22 -7.32 -6.09
CA VAL A 34 -0.17 -5.94 -5.73
C VAL A 34 0.39 -4.95 -6.76
N ASN A 35 -0.48 -4.12 -7.32
CA ASN A 35 -0.11 -3.03 -8.23
C ASN A 35 0.31 -1.80 -7.44
N VAL A 36 -0.63 -1.21 -6.71
CA VAL A 36 -0.41 -0.04 -5.86
C VAL A 36 -0.52 -0.45 -4.40
N LEU A 37 0.45 -0.06 -3.59
CA LEU A 37 0.39 -0.11 -2.13
C LEU A 37 0.46 1.32 -1.58
N SER A 38 -0.57 1.74 -0.86
CA SER A 38 -0.56 2.99 -0.08
C SER A 38 -0.27 2.67 1.38
N LEU A 39 0.81 3.22 1.94
CA LEU A 39 1.32 2.94 3.28
C LEU A 39 1.02 4.08 4.27
N ASP A 40 0.27 3.78 5.32
CA ASP A 40 0.31 4.55 6.56
C ASP A 40 1.37 3.99 7.52
N PHE A 41 2.00 4.89 8.28
CA PHE A 41 2.94 4.49 9.32
C PHE A 41 2.21 4.04 10.58
N GLU A 42 1.20 4.79 11.01
CA GLU A 42 0.54 4.58 12.29
C GLU A 42 -0.55 3.52 12.12
N LEU A 43 -0.45 2.41 12.87
CA LEU A 43 -1.38 1.27 12.77
C LEU A 43 -1.83 0.80 14.16
N GLY A 44 -2.03 1.76 15.06
CA GLY A 44 -2.37 1.53 16.45
C GLY A 44 -1.17 1.47 17.42
N ILE A 45 -1.45 1.73 18.70
CA ILE A 45 -0.44 1.81 19.76
C ILE A 45 0.04 0.42 20.13
N GLY A 46 1.36 0.20 20.10
CA GLY A 46 1.99 -1.07 20.47
C GLY A 46 1.84 -2.18 19.44
N LEU A 47 1.25 -1.88 18.27
CA LEU A 47 1.14 -2.77 17.14
C LEU A 47 2.27 -2.53 16.13
N PRO A 48 2.57 -3.51 15.26
CA PRO A 48 3.51 -3.28 14.18
C PRO A 48 3.03 -2.17 13.24
N ASN A 49 3.95 -1.24 12.94
CA ASN A 49 3.69 -0.04 12.15
C ASN A 49 3.97 -0.27 10.65
N GLY A 50 3.73 0.74 9.82
CA GLY A 50 4.00 0.66 8.37
C GLY A 50 5.46 0.34 8.03
N LEU A 51 6.43 0.74 8.87
CA LEU A 51 7.84 0.38 8.68
C LEU A 51 8.08 -1.13 8.86
N SER A 52 7.30 -1.78 9.74
CA SER A 52 7.33 -3.23 9.90
C SER A 52 6.88 -3.94 8.62
N VAL A 53 5.89 -3.38 7.90
CA VAL A 53 5.48 -3.89 6.58
C VAL A 53 6.60 -3.71 5.55
N VAL A 54 7.24 -2.54 5.51
CA VAL A 54 8.38 -2.30 4.60
C VAL A 54 9.51 -3.30 4.84
N HIS A 55 9.89 -3.54 6.10
CA HIS A 55 10.91 -4.55 6.41
C HIS A 55 10.47 -5.97 6.03
N GLY A 56 9.19 -6.31 6.24
CA GLY A 56 8.64 -7.60 5.80
C GLY A 56 8.69 -7.78 4.27
N MET A 57 8.34 -6.74 3.51
CA MET A 57 8.46 -6.73 2.04
C MET A 57 9.90 -6.96 1.60
N ILE A 58 10.85 -6.27 2.23
CA ILE A 58 12.28 -6.38 1.92
C ILE A 58 12.78 -7.79 2.23
N ALA A 59 12.47 -8.31 3.41
CA ALA A 59 12.89 -9.64 3.84
C ALA A 59 12.31 -10.76 2.95
N ALA A 60 11.09 -10.60 2.47
CA ALA A 60 10.44 -11.56 1.58
C ALA A 60 10.82 -11.37 0.09
N ALA A 61 11.50 -10.27 -0.25
CA ALA A 61 11.71 -9.81 -1.63
C ALA A 61 10.41 -9.74 -2.44
N ARG A 62 9.31 -9.33 -1.81
CA ARG A 62 7.99 -9.19 -2.43
C ARG A 62 7.57 -7.74 -2.42
N TYR A 63 7.43 -7.17 -3.60
CA TYR A 63 7.15 -5.76 -3.77
C TYR A 63 5.96 -5.52 -4.70
N PRO A 64 5.15 -4.48 -4.43
CA PRO A 64 4.17 -3.97 -5.39
C PRO A 64 4.88 -3.24 -6.53
N LYS A 65 4.15 -2.91 -7.61
CA LYS A 65 4.69 -2.08 -8.70
C LYS A 65 4.94 -0.64 -8.27
N GLN A 66 4.05 -0.09 -7.43
CA GLN A 66 4.13 1.29 -6.95
C GLN A 66 3.82 1.34 -5.45
N VAL A 67 4.57 2.16 -4.73
CA VAL A 67 4.38 2.44 -3.30
C VAL A 67 4.15 3.93 -3.11
N PHE A 68 3.06 4.30 -2.45
CA PHE A 68 2.77 5.65 -1.97
C PHE A 68 2.84 5.65 -0.45
N VAL A 69 3.40 6.71 0.13
CA VAL A 69 3.54 6.83 1.59
C VAL A 69 2.67 7.97 2.09
N HIS A 70 1.43 7.64 2.49
CA HIS A 70 0.38 8.59 2.87
C HIS A 70 0.32 8.87 4.38
N SER A 71 1.44 8.68 5.08
CA SER A 71 1.54 8.87 6.53
C SER A 71 1.50 10.35 6.95
N SER A 72 0.76 10.63 8.04
CA SER A 72 0.78 11.90 8.78
C SER A 72 2.06 12.11 9.60
N SER A 73 2.69 11.02 10.04
CA SER A 73 3.98 11.07 10.72
C SER A 73 5.10 11.37 9.72
N LEU A 74 5.67 12.58 9.81
CA LEU A 74 6.80 13.00 8.95
C LEU A 74 8.04 12.11 9.15
N MET A 75 8.34 11.77 10.41
CA MET A 75 9.46 10.87 10.73
C MET A 75 9.19 9.45 10.22
N GLY A 76 7.97 8.94 10.44
CA GLY A 76 7.60 7.60 9.98
C GLY A 76 7.62 7.48 8.46
N ARG A 77 7.11 8.50 7.76
CA ARG A 77 7.18 8.61 6.30
C ARG A 77 8.63 8.59 5.80
N ALA A 78 9.48 9.45 6.37
CA ALA A 78 10.89 9.52 5.99
C ALA A 78 11.62 8.18 6.22
N GLN A 79 11.33 7.47 7.32
CA GLN A 79 11.90 6.14 7.60
C GLN A 79 11.49 5.11 6.55
N MET A 80 10.20 5.04 6.20
CA MET A 80 9.72 4.08 5.19
C MET A 80 10.29 4.37 3.81
N VAL A 81 10.24 5.63 3.36
CA VAL A 81 10.80 6.04 2.07
C VAL A 81 12.28 5.70 2.02
N ARG A 82 13.04 6.04 3.06
CA ARG A 82 14.47 5.73 3.14
C ARG A 82 14.74 4.23 3.05
N ALA A 83 14.03 3.41 3.82
CA ALA A 83 14.22 1.95 3.80
C ALA A 83 13.91 1.35 2.42
N LEU A 84 12.85 1.81 1.74
CA LEU A 84 12.51 1.38 0.38
C LEU A 84 13.59 1.79 -0.64
N LEU A 85 14.12 3.01 -0.54
CA LEU A 85 15.17 3.48 -1.44
C LEU A 85 16.51 2.77 -1.21
N GLU A 86 16.88 2.50 0.05
CA GLU A 86 18.09 1.76 0.42
C GLU A 86 18.03 0.30 -0.06
N ALA A 87 16.86 -0.34 0.00
CA ALA A 87 16.66 -1.68 -0.54
C ALA A 87 16.73 -1.72 -2.08
N SER A 88 16.50 -0.59 -2.75
CA SER A 88 16.50 -0.43 -4.21
C SER A 88 15.82 -1.57 -4.97
N PRO A 89 14.55 -1.90 -4.66
CA PRO A 89 13.87 -3.02 -5.28
C PRO A 89 13.65 -2.76 -6.77
N ALA A 90 14.06 -3.73 -7.60
CA ALA A 90 13.99 -3.60 -9.05
C ALA A 90 12.55 -3.46 -9.53
N GLY A 91 12.28 -2.40 -10.31
CA GLY A 91 10.98 -2.19 -10.96
C GLY A 91 9.88 -1.63 -10.05
N VAL A 92 10.21 -1.18 -8.83
CA VAL A 92 9.27 -0.53 -7.91
C VAL A 92 9.42 0.98 -7.98
N ILE A 93 8.31 1.69 -8.11
CA ILE A 93 8.28 3.16 -8.05
C ILE A 93 7.85 3.57 -6.63
N VAL A 94 8.66 4.41 -5.98
CA VAL A 94 8.38 4.91 -4.62
C VAL A 94 8.01 6.39 -4.69
N HIS A 95 6.85 6.73 -4.13
CA HIS A 95 6.33 8.09 -4.04
C HIS A 95 6.30 8.54 -2.58
N ASP A 96 7.02 9.63 -2.29
CA ASP A 96 7.00 10.30 -0.98
C ASP A 96 5.76 11.20 -0.85
N GLY A 97 4.61 10.58 -0.61
CA GLY A 97 3.34 11.28 -0.45
C GLY A 97 2.12 10.40 -0.73
N PRO A 98 0.91 10.96 -0.55
CA PRO A 98 -0.32 10.27 -0.84
C PRO A 98 -0.49 10.02 -2.35
N MET A 99 -1.39 9.10 -2.67
CA MET A 99 -1.82 8.85 -4.05
C MET A 99 -2.42 10.12 -4.66
N THR A 100 -2.16 10.34 -5.95
CA THR A 100 -2.76 11.44 -6.71
C THR A 100 -4.22 11.12 -7.07
N GLU A 101 -4.99 12.14 -7.39
CA GLU A 101 -6.38 11.99 -7.85
C GLU A 101 -6.50 11.10 -9.09
N ASP A 102 -5.49 11.12 -9.98
CA ASP A 102 -5.48 10.26 -11.16
C ASP A 102 -5.36 8.78 -10.80
N ILE A 103 -4.49 8.42 -9.86
CA ILE A 103 -4.35 7.05 -9.35
C ILE A 103 -5.64 6.57 -8.68
N LEU A 104 -6.27 7.44 -7.88
CA LEU A 104 -7.54 7.15 -7.22
C LEU A 104 -8.66 6.92 -8.23
N ARG A 105 -8.76 7.77 -9.26
CA ARG A 105 -9.76 7.66 -10.33
C ARG A 105 -9.57 6.39 -11.16
N GLU A 106 -8.33 6.10 -11.58
CA GLU A 106 -8.01 4.90 -12.35
C GLU A 106 -8.38 3.62 -11.59
N ALA A 107 -8.11 3.57 -10.28
CA ALA A 107 -8.49 2.43 -9.45
C ALA A 107 -10.02 2.28 -9.33
N ALA A 108 -10.74 3.38 -9.16
CA ALA A 108 -12.20 3.37 -9.06
C ALA A 108 -12.85 2.92 -10.39
N ASP A 109 -12.40 3.45 -11.52
CA ASP A 109 -12.90 3.10 -12.86
C ASP A 109 -12.67 1.61 -13.16
N ALA A 110 -11.47 1.10 -12.86
CA ALA A 110 -11.15 -0.32 -13.02
C ALA A 110 -12.06 -1.22 -12.16
N ALA A 111 -12.37 -0.79 -10.93
CA ALA A 111 -13.26 -1.52 -10.04
C ALA A 111 -14.73 -1.48 -10.51
N ALA A 112 -15.19 -0.36 -11.05
CA ALA A 112 -16.52 -0.23 -11.65
C ALA A 112 -16.67 -1.16 -12.86
N ALA A 113 -15.72 -1.12 -13.79
CA ALA A 113 -15.71 -1.99 -14.97
C ALA A 113 -15.69 -3.49 -14.59
N ALA A 114 -14.93 -3.86 -13.55
CA ALA A 114 -14.90 -5.24 -13.05
C ALA A 114 -16.23 -5.70 -12.41
N LYS A 115 -16.98 -4.78 -11.76
CA LYS A 115 -18.31 -5.07 -11.22
C LYS A 115 -19.33 -5.28 -12.36
N GLU A 116 -19.29 -4.43 -13.38
CA GLU A 116 -20.16 -4.56 -14.56
C GLU A 116 -19.93 -5.86 -15.32
N ALA A 117 -18.67 -6.29 -15.44
CA ALA A 117 -18.31 -7.55 -16.09
C ALA A 117 -18.75 -8.79 -15.29
N LYS A 118 -18.86 -8.70 -13.95
CA LYS A 118 -19.33 -9.78 -13.08
C LYS A 118 -20.86 -9.83 -12.91
N GLY A 119 -21.55 -8.74 -13.22
CA GLY A 119 -23.01 -8.62 -13.13
C GLY A 119 -23.76 -9.02 -14.40
N ARG A 120 -23.05 -9.38 -15.47
CA ARG A 120 -23.58 -9.95 -16.73
C ARG A 120 -23.26 -11.44 -16.80
#